data_AF-A0A916GNM2-F1
#
_entry.id   AF-A0A916GNM2-F1
#
_cell.length_a   1.000
_cell.length_b   1.000
_cell.length_c   1.000
_cell.angle_alpha   90.00
_cell.angle_beta   90.00
_cell.angle_gamma   90.00
#
_symmetry.space_group_name_H-M   'P 1'
#
loop_
_entity.id
_entity.type
_entity.pdbx_description
1 polymer ?
#
loop_
_entity_poly.entity_id
_entity_poly.type
_entity_poly.pdbx_seq_one_letter_code
_entity_poly.pdbx_strand_id
1 'polypeptide(L)'
;MKKIFIFTILSVFVFTVISCAKKKTDDETMNPKLKTDPDKELPVITYLANLNSLYSIGAKVKINFKVTDNAKLKNVLLKVTNTTIDSVYLSKSENTTLKELTILDSVITNLTTNMADFEVFIQAEDSTGNKATSTKGFHVMN
;
A
#
# COMPACT_ATOMS: atom_id res chain seq x y z
N MET A 1 14.77 -15.07 53.97
CA MET A 1 13.51 -14.31 54.05
C MET A 1 13.75 -12.91 53.48
N LYS A 2 13.29 -12.64 52.25
CA LYS A 2 13.48 -11.33 51.59
C LYS A 2 12.10 -10.68 51.39
N LYS A 3 12.01 -9.42 51.84
CA LYS A 3 10.78 -8.66 52.01
C LYS A 3 10.21 -8.24 50.65
N ILE A 4 8.90 -8.43 50.51
CA ILE A 4 8.09 -7.98 49.37
C ILE A 4 7.87 -6.47 49.53
N PHE A 5 8.16 -5.69 48.48
CA PHE A 5 7.79 -4.27 48.40
C PHE A 5 6.54 -4.13 47.55
N ILE A 6 5.42 -3.80 48.19
CA ILE A 6 4.16 -3.42 47.54
C ILE A 6 4.15 -1.90 47.49
N PHE A 7 4.17 -1.32 46.29
CA PHE A 7 3.88 0.10 46.09
C PHE A 7 2.42 0.26 45.65
N THR A 8 1.57 0.57 46.62
CA THR A 8 0.19 1.00 46.38
C THR A 8 0.19 2.52 46.18
N ILE A 9 -0.13 3.00 44.97
CA ILE A 9 -0.44 4.42 44.78
C ILE A 9 -1.93 4.53 44.48
N LEU A 10 -2.65 4.86 45.56
CA LEU A 10 -4.02 5.30 45.63
C LEU A 10 -4.11 6.68 44.96
N SER A 11 -4.82 6.79 43.83
CA SER A 11 -5.21 8.08 43.26
C SER A 11 -6.73 8.10 43.15
N VAL A 12 -7.35 8.82 44.08
CA VAL A 12 -8.78 9.12 44.09
C VAL A 12 -8.96 10.43 43.31
N PHE A 13 -9.44 10.35 42.08
CA PHE A 13 -9.99 11.52 41.39
C PHE A 13 -11.50 11.58 41.67
N VAL A 14 -11.87 12.50 42.56
CA VAL A 14 -13.26 12.91 42.76
C VAL A 14 -13.61 13.93 41.68
N PHE A 15 -14.45 13.55 40.73
CA PHE A 15 -15.19 14.51 39.91
C PHE A 15 -16.68 14.37 40.22
N THR A 16 -17.16 15.23 41.11
CA THR A 16 -18.58 15.53 41.26
C THR A 16 -19.02 16.37 40.06
N VAL A 17 -19.86 15.79 39.21
CA VAL A 17 -20.78 16.54 38.35
C VAL A 17 -22.20 16.08 38.67
N ILE A 18 -22.93 16.94 39.37
CA ILE A 18 -24.37 16.83 39.55
C ILE A 18 -25.02 17.50 38.34
N SER A 19 -25.74 16.74 37.53
CA SER A 19 -26.84 17.28 36.72
C SER A 19 -27.87 16.20 36.39
N CYS A 20 -29.03 16.38 37.02
CA CYS A 20 -30.39 15.97 36.67
C CYS A 20 -30.67 14.53 36.25
N ALA A 21 -31.34 13.83 37.17
CA ALA A 21 -32.08 12.59 36.92
C ALA A 21 -33.23 12.78 35.92
N LYS A 22 -33.36 11.84 34.97
CA LYS A 22 -34.64 11.16 34.72
C LYS A 22 -34.48 9.83 33.95
N LYS A 23 -34.90 8.77 34.64
CA LYS A 23 -35.56 7.52 34.20
C LYS A 23 -34.72 6.36 33.58
N LYS A 24 -34.77 5.23 34.32
CA LYS A 24 -34.48 3.83 33.94
C LYS A 24 -34.92 3.49 32.50
N THR A 25 -34.15 2.63 31.83
CA THR A 25 -34.46 1.20 31.61
C THR A 25 -33.40 0.56 30.68
N ASP A 26 -32.89 -0.59 31.13
CA ASP A 26 -32.27 -1.74 30.43
C ASP A 26 -30.92 -1.61 29.69
N ASP A 27 -29.90 -2.19 30.34
CA ASP A 27 -29.09 -3.32 29.87
C ASP A 27 -28.95 -3.51 28.34
N GLU A 28 -28.04 -2.74 27.74
CA GLU A 28 -27.25 -3.24 26.62
C GLU A 28 -25.78 -2.96 26.93
N THR A 29 -25.06 -4.05 27.17
CA THR A 29 -23.61 -4.15 27.18
C THR A 29 -22.99 -3.18 26.18
N MET A 30 -22.36 -2.12 26.67
CA MET A 30 -21.45 -1.31 25.87
C MET A 30 -20.30 -2.23 25.44
N ASN A 31 -20.43 -2.84 24.27
CA ASN A 31 -19.30 -3.39 23.55
C ASN A 31 -18.45 -2.18 23.16
N PRO A 32 -17.28 -1.93 23.79
CA PRO A 32 -16.43 -0.87 23.30
C PRO A 32 -16.01 -1.30 21.90
N LYS A 33 -16.59 -0.67 20.87
CA LYS A 33 -16.06 -0.76 19.51
C LYS A 33 -14.57 -0.48 19.66
N LEU A 34 -13.76 -1.52 19.48
CA LEU A 34 -12.32 -1.42 19.48
C LEU A 34 -12.02 -0.37 18.43
N LYS A 35 -11.64 0.83 18.88
CA LYS A 35 -11.30 1.92 18.00
C LYS A 35 -9.92 1.55 17.48
N THR A 36 -9.88 0.72 16.44
CA THR A 36 -8.65 0.46 15.71
C THR A 36 -8.20 1.79 15.16
N ASP A 37 -6.99 2.21 15.54
CA ASP A 37 -6.40 3.43 15.02
C ASP A 37 -6.45 3.40 13.48
N PRO A 38 -6.79 4.53 12.83
CA PRO A 38 -6.82 4.60 11.39
C PRO A 38 -5.42 4.31 10.85
N ASP A 39 -5.35 3.50 9.80
CA ASP A 39 -4.09 3.22 9.13
C ASP A 39 -3.51 4.50 8.51
N LYS A 40 -2.19 4.64 8.62
CA LYS A 40 -1.42 5.77 8.09
C LYS A 40 -0.17 5.31 7.33
N GLU A 41 0.11 4.02 7.30
CA GLU A 41 1.28 3.51 6.57
C GLU A 41 0.96 3.46 5.07
N LEU A 42 1.97 3.69 4.24
CA LEU A 42 1.82 3.63 2.79
C LEU A 42 2.11 2.19 2.32
N PRO A 43 1.44 1.74 1.23
CA PRO A 43 1.79 0.48 0.59
C PRO A 43 3.25 0.43 0.17
N VAL A 44 3.88 -0.73 0.32
CA VAL A 44 5.27 -0.96 -0.07
C VAL A 44 5.31 -1.70 -1.39
N ILE A 45 5.91 -1.09 -2.41
CA ILE A 45 6.11 -1.68 -3.75
C ILE A 45 7.54 -2.23 -3.84
N THR A 46 7.66 -3.53 -4.12
CA THR A 46 8.94 -4.24 -4.25
C THR A 46 9.06 -4.89 -5.62
N TYR A 47 10.06 -4.51 -6.42
CA TYR A 47 10.38 -5.22 -7.65
C TYR A 47 10.96 -6.59 -7.35
N LEU A 48 10.45 -7.63 -8.00
CA LEU A 48 10.93 -9.01 -7.83
C LEU A 48 12.11 -9.36 -8.75
N ALA A 49 12.37 -8.52 -9.74
CA ALA A 49 13.57 -8.54 -10.56
C ALA A 49 13.97 -7.10 -10.90
N ASN A 50 15.27 -6.85 -10.99
CA ASN A 50 15.73 -5.55 -11.44
C ASN A 50 15.41 -5.38 -12.93
N LEU A 51 14.80 -4.24 -13.26
CA LEU A 51 14.72 -3.79 -14.64
C LEU A 51 16.10 -3.29 -15.04
N ASN A 52 16.61 -3.77 -16.16
CA ASN A 52 17.82 -3.20 -16.75
C ASN A 52 17.52 -1.76 -17.18
N SER A 53 18.52 -0.89 -17.07
CA SER A 53 18.43 0.48 -17.59
C SER A 53 18.48 0.54 -19.11
N LEU A 54 18.94 -0.54 -19.77
CA LEU A 54 19.16 -0.62 -21.20
C LEU A 54 18.66 -1.94 -21.77
N TYR A 55 17.96 -1.88 -22.90
CA TYR A 55 17.51 -3.03 -23.68
C TYR A 55 17.80 -2.84 -25.16
N SER A 56 17.96 -3.94 -25.89
CA SER A 56 18.06 -3.91 -27.35
C SER A 56 16.67 -3.88 -28.00
N ILE A 57 16.60 -3.40 -29.25
CA ILE A 57 15.40 -3.54 -30.09
C ILE A 57 14.93 -4.99 -30.11
N GLY A 58 13.61 -5.19 -30.06
CA GLY A 58 13.00 -6.52 -30.10
C GLY A 58 13.14 -7.33 -28.80
N ALA A 59 13.84 -6.80 -27.78
CA ALA A 59 13.90 -7.43 -26.47
C ALA A 59 12.50 -7.53 -25.83
N LYS A 60 12.33 -8.55 -24.99
CA LYS A 60 11.16 -8.70 -24.12
C LYS A 60 11.52 -8.16 -22.74
N VAL A 61 10.72 -7.22 -22.24
CA VAL A 61 10.91 -6.65 -20.89
C VAL A 61 9.88 -7.25 -19.96
N LYS A 62 10.34 -7.98 -18.95
CA LYS A 62 9.50 -8.61 -17.94
C LYS A 62 9.48 -7.75 -16.67
N ILE A 63 8.29 -7.37 -16.24
CA ILE A 63 8.04 -6.58 -15.03
C ILE A 63 7.33 -7.49 -14.03
N ASN A 64 7.99 -7.73 -12.89
CA ASN A 64 7.42 -8.47 -11.78
C ASN A 64 7.57 -7.63 -10.52
N PHE A 65 6.51 -7.52 -9.75
CA PHE A 65 6.53 -6.77 -8.50
C PHE A 65 5.53 -7.34 -7.49
N LYS A 66 5.77 -7.02 -6.24
CA LYS A 66 4.92 -7.35 -5.10
C LYS A 66 4.56 -6.07 -4.38
N VAL A 67 3.32 -5.99 -3.94
CA VAL A 67 2.81 -4.90 -3.11
C VAL A 67 2.37 -5.50 -1.78
N THR A 68 2.80 -4.89 -0.67
CA THR A 68 2.42 -5.27 0.69
C THR A 68 1.97 -4.05 1.47
N ASP A 69 1.00 -4.22 2.35
CA ASP A 69 0.49 -3.16 3.21
C ASP A 69 -0.01 -3.75 4.54
N ASN A 70 -0.06 -2.93 5.59
CA ASN A 70 -0.62 -3.31 6.87
C ASN A 70 -2.17 -3.25 6.87
N ALA A 71 -2.79 -2.45 6.00
CA ALA A 71 -4.20 -2.52 5.63
C ALA A 71 -4.44 -3.44 4.42
N LYS A 72 -5.73 -3.67 4.13
CA LYS A 72 -6.13 -4.33 2.89
C LYS A 72 -5.80 -3.39 1.73
N LEU A 73 -5.21 -3.92 0.67
CA LEU A 73 -5.09 -3.20 -0.60
C LEU A 73 -6.48 -2.96 -1.20
N LYS A 74 -6.58 -1.98 -2.10
CA LYS A 74 -7.78 -1.65 -2.86
C LYS A 74 -7.53 -1.74 -4.35
N ASN A 75 -6.49 -1.09 -4.84
CA ASN A 75 -6.15 -1.07 -6.26
C ASN A 75 -4.62 -1.01 -6.47
N VAL A 76 -4.14 -1.73 -7.46
CA VAL A 76 -2.76 -1.69 -7.93
C VAL A 76 -2.75 -1.48 -9.43
N LEU A 77 -2.07 -0.42 -9.89
CA LEU A 77 -1.92 -0.05 -11.29
C LEU A 77 -0.46 -0.21 -11.71
N LEU A 78 -0.22 -0.94 -12.80
CA LEU A 78 1.02 -0.94 -13.58
C LEU A 78 0.74 -0.21 -14.91
N LYS A 79 1.55 0.79 -15.23
CA LYS A 79 1.55 1.48 -16.51
C LYS A 79 2.97 1.50 -17.07
N VAL A 80 3.12 1.26 -18.37
CA VAL A 80 4.38 1.44 -19.07
C VAL A 80 4.18 2.35 -20.27
N THR A 81 4.93 3.44 -20.28
CA THR A 81 4.81 4.50 -21.27
C THR A 81 6.13 4.62 -22.02
N ASN A 82 6.08 4.71 -23.34
CA ASN A 82 7.18 5.23 -24.13
C ASN A 82 7.13 6.76 -24.03
N THR A 83 8.08 7.34 -23.32
CA THR A 83 8.12 8.78 -23.02
C THR A 83 8.62 9.60 -24.21
N THR A 84 9.27 8.97 -25.19
CA THR A 84 9.74 9.67 -26.41
C THR A 84 8.58 10.03 -27.34
N ILE A 85 7.58 9.15 -27.47
CA ILE A 85 6.41 9.37 -28.34
C ILE A 85 5.09 9.51 -27.58
N ASP A 86 5.15 9.62 -26.25
CA ASP A 86 4.01 9.71 -25.33
C ASP A 86 2.92 8.65 -25.60
N SER A 87 3.33 7.38 -25.63
CA SER A 87 2.44 6.26 -25.96
C SER A 87 2.45 5.20 -24.86
N VAL A 88 1.27 4.67 -24.51
CA VAL A 88 1.11 3.63 -23.50
C VAL A 88 1.24 2.25 -24.13
N TYR A 89 2.24 1.49 -23.69
CA TYR A 89 2.52 0.13 -24.18
C TYR A 89 1.89 -0.94 -23.31
N LEU A 90 1.73 -0.66 -22.02
CA LEU A 90 1.09 -1.57 -21.07
C LEU A 90 0.32 -0.76 -20.04
N SER A 91 -0.90 -1.20 -19.75
CA SER A 91 -1.69 -0.70 -18.61
C SER A 91 -2.45 -1.88 -18.01
N LYS A 92 -2.24 -2.13 -16.72
CA LYS A 92 -2.86 -3.22 -15.98
C LYS A 92 -3.29 -2.70 -14.62
N SER A 93 -4.56 -2.91 -14.27
CA SER A 93 -5.11 -2.54 -12.96
C SER A 93 -5.69 -3.78 -12.30
N GLU A 94 -5.43 -3.96 -11.02
CA GLU A 94 -5.91 -5.09 -10.24
C GLU A 94 -6.55 -4.59 -8.95
N ASN A 95 -7.82 -4.92 -8.75
CA ASN A 95 -8.51 -4.66 -7.50
C ASN A 95 -8.38 -5.89 -6.60
N THR A 96 -8.10 -5.68 -5.32
CA THR A 96 -7.97 -6.76 -4.35
C THR A 96 -8.43 -6.27 -2.98
N THR A 97 -8.59 -7.19 -2.03
CA THR A 97 -8.81 -6.89 -0.60
C THR A 97 -7.79 -7.62 0.29
N LEU A 98 -6.76 -8.19 -0.32
CA LEU A 98 -5.64 -8.82 0.36
C LEU A 98 -4.67 -7.74 0.86
N LYS A 99 -3.91 -8.05 1.90
CA LYS A 99 -2.80 -7.21 2.37
C LYS A 99 -1.56 -7.31 1.49
N GLU A 100 -1.54 -8.29 0.59
CA GLU A 100 -0.44 -8.58 -0.29
C GLU A 100 -0.97 -8.93 -1.68
N LEU A 101 -0.32 -8.41 -2.73
CA LEU A 101 -0.57 -8.76 -4.12
C LEU A 101 0.75 -8.93 -4.86
N THR A 102 0.91 -10.03 -5.57
CA THR A 102 2.07 -10.27 -6.43
C THR A 102 1.62 -10.28 -7.90
N ILE A 103 2.25 -9.44 -8.71
CA ILE A 103 2.04 -9.38 -10.16
C ILE A 103 3.29 -9.94 -10.85
N LEU A 104 3.08 -11.03 -11.58
CA LEU A 104 4.12 -11.71 -12.36
C LEU A 104 3.83 -11.58 -13.85
N ASP A 105 4.88 -11.78 -14.64
CA ASP A 105 4.80 -11.99 -16.09
C ASP A 105 4.10 -10.86 -16.86
N SER A 106 4.21 -9.62 -16.36
CA SER A 106 3.81 -8.44 -17.13
C SER A 106 4.90 -8.15 -18.16
N VAL A 107 4.67 -8.54 -19.40
CA VAL A 107 5.69 -8.50 -20.46
C VAL A 107 5.35 -7.45 -21.50
N ILE A 108 6.32 -6.60 -21.81
CA ILE A 108 6.31 -5.77 -23.01
C ILE A 108 7.08 -6.54 -24.08
N THR A 109 6.47 -6.66 -25.26
CA THR A 109 7.10 -7.26 -26.44
C THR A 109 7.24 -6.21 -27.53
N ASN A 110 8.09 -6.50 -28.51
CA ASN A 110 8.24 -5.67 -29.71
C ASN A 110 8.56 -4.22 -29.37
N LEU A 111 9.64 -4.00 -28.61
CA LEU A 111 10.29 -2.69 -28.52
C LEU A 111 10.85 -2.33 -29.90
N THR A 112 10.01 -1.74 -30.76
CA THR A 112 10.28 -1.47 -32.18
C THR A 112 10.79 -0.07 -32.44
N THR A 113 10.79 0.79 -31.42
CA THR A 113 11.23 2.19 -31.53
C THR A 113 12.70 2.27 -31.16
N ASN A 114 13.54 2.53 -32.17
CA ASN A 114 14.97 2.82 -31.99
C ASN A 114 15.12 4.06 -31.11
N MET A 115 16.05 4.01 -30.14
CA MET A 115 16.38 5.15 -29.27
C MET A 115 15.18 5.72 -28.51
N ALA A 116 14.35 4.84 -27.94
CA ALA A 116 13.19 5.24 -27.16
C ALA A 116 13.43 5.09 -25.66
N ASP A 117 12.94 6.07 -24.91
CA ASP A 117 12.87 6.05 -23.46
C ASP A 117 11.52 5.51 -23.02
N PHE A 118 11.54 4.68 -22.00
CA PHE A 118 10.34 4.09 -21.41
C PHE A 118 10.33 4.32 -19.90
N GLU A 119 9.13 4.47 -19.37
CA GLU A 119 8.86 4.61 -17.95
C GLU A 119 7.88 3.52 -17.50
N VAL A 120 8.32 2.72 -16.53
CA VAL A 120 7.47 1.81 -15.76
C VAL A 120 6.98 2.54 -14.51
N PHE A 121 5.68 2.78 -14.44
CA PHE A 121 5.00 3.40 -13.32
C PHE A 121 4.12 2.37 -12.61
N ILE A 122 4.27 2.26 -11.30
CA ILE A 122 3.42 1.43 -10.44
C ILE A 122 2.79 2.34 -9.39
N GLN A 123 1.48 2.21 -9.18
CA GLN A 123 0.76 2.83 -8.07
C GLN A 123 0.01 1.77 -7.29
N ALA A 124 0.06 1.84 -5.97
CA ALA A 124 -0.75 1.04 -5.06
C ALA A 124 -1.59 1.96 -4.17
N GLU A 125 -2.86 1.61 -3.98
CA GLU A 125 -3.81 2.27 -3.08
C GLU A 125 -4.33 1.23 -2.08
N ASP A 126 -4.28 1.54 -0.79
CA ASP A 126 -4.88 0.73 0.26
C ASP A 126 -6.40 1.02 0.42
N SER A 127 -7.05 0.30 1.32
CA SER A 127 -8.46 0.46 1.64
C SER A 127 -8.78 1.71 2.46
N THR A 128 -7.77 2.39 3.01
CA THR A 128 -7.92 3.63 3.78
C THR A 128 -7.68 4.89 2.93
N GLY A 129 -7.17 4.72 1.71
CA GLY A 129 -6.89 5.77 0.74
C GLY A 129 -5.41 6.18 0.68
N ASN A 130 -4.52 5.54 1.43
CA ASN A 130 -3.08 5.74 1.35
C ASN A 130 -2.55 5.24 0.00
N LYS A 131 -1.65 6.02 -0.62
CA LYS A 131 -1.12 5.74 -1.95
C LYS A 131 0.40 5.75 -1.96
N ALA A 132 0.97 4.75 -2.60
CA ALA A 132 2.40 4.69 -2.91
C ALA A 132 2.61 4.59 -4.42
N THR A 133 3.71 5.18 -4.89
CA THR A 133 4.11 5.11 -6.29
C THR A 133 5.57 4.65 -6.42
N SER A 134 5.88 4.02 -7.54
CA SER A 134 7.24 3.65 -7.91
C SER A 134 7.43 3.81 -9.41
N THR A 135 8.51 4.48 -9.80
CA THR A 135 8.83 4.77 -11.19
C THR A 135 10.23 4.26 -11.53
N LYS A 136 10.37 3.55 -12.65
CA LYS A 136 11.67 3.12 -13.19
C LYS A 136 11.75 3.39 -14.68
N GLY A 137 12.79 4.10 -15.10
CA GLY A 137 13.10 4.34 -16.51
C GLY A 137 14.00 3.27 -17.11
N PHE A 138 13.86 3.01 -18.39
CA PHE A 138 14.84 2.28 -19.20
C PHE A 138 14.89 2.82 -20.64
N HIS A 139 16.02 2.61 -21.30
CA HIS A 139 16.27 3.08 -22.66
C HIS A 139 16.45 1.89 -23.63
N VAL A 140 15.98 2.06 -24.86
CA VAL A 140 16.11 1.05 -25.93
C VAL A 140 17.18 1.49 -26.94
N MET A 141 18.26 0.71 -27.03
CA MET A 141 19.35 0.90 -27.98
C MET A 141 19.21 -0.02 -29.19
N ASN A 142 19.85 0.36 -30.30
CA ASN A 142 19.95 -0.47 -31.49
C ASN A 142 20.78 -1.74 -31.27
#